data_AF-A0A1Z4R3K3-F1
#
_entry.id   AF-A0A1Z4R3K3-F1
#
_cell.length_a   1.000
_cell.length_b   1.000
_cell.length_c   1.000
_cell.angle_alpha   90.00
_cell.angle_beta   90.00
_cell.angle_gamma   90.00
#
_symmetry.space_group_name_H-M   'P 1'
#
loop_
_entity.id
_entity.type
_entity.pdbx_description
1 polymer ?
#
loop_
_entity_poly.entity_id
_entity_poly.type
_entity_poly.pdbx_seq_one_letter_code
_entity_poly.pdbx_strand_id
1 'polypeptide(L)' 'MLQGAVRSGDWKYVKIGEQEFLFNLATDDKEEIDLQVEHIDTFKLLRAGYQKWDAELEPYL' A
#
# COMPACT_ATOMS: atom_id res chain seq x y z
N MET A 1 16.08 3.75 3.29
CA MET A 1 14.69 4.22 3.08
C MET A 1 13.81 2.99 3.15
N LEU A 2 12.80 2.99 4.03
CA LEU A 2 11.87 1.86 4.16
C LEU A 2 10.87 1.89 3.01
N GLN A 3 10.63 0.74 2.39
CA GLN A 3 9.64 0.57 1.32
C GLN A 3 8.81 -0.68 1.61
N GLY A 4 7.51 -0.58 1.38
CA GLY A 4 6.56 -1.66 1.57
C GLY A 4 5.44 -1.61 0.52
N ALA A 5 4.85 -2.76 0.20
CA ALA A 5 3.72 -2.82 -0.70
C ALA A 5 2.79 -4.00 -0.35
N VAL A 6 1.50 -3.81 -0.57
CA VAL A 6 0.47 -4.86 -0.46
C VAL A 6 -0.35 -4.86 -1.73
N ARG A 7 -0.59 -6.03 -2.31
CA ARG A 7 -1.51 -6.21 -3.43
C ARG A 7 -2.69 -7.08 -3.01
N SER A 8 -3.90 -6.65 -3.35
CA SER A 8 -5.13 -7.40 -3.15
C SER A 8 -6.05 -7.20 -4.35
N GLY A 9 -6.12 -8.22 -5.21
CA GLY A 9 -6.80 -8.11 -6.50
C GLY A 9 -6.17 -7.02 -7.37
N ASP A 10 -7.00 -6.07 -7.80
CA ASP A 10 -6.60 -4.94 -8.65
C ASP A 10 -5.95 -3.81 -7.85
N TRP A 11 -6.12 -3.78 -6.53
CA TRP A 11 -5.62 -2.70 -5.70
C TRP A 11 -4.21 -2.96 -5.20
N LYS A 12 -3.39 -1.92 -5.21
CA LYS A 12 -2.04 -1.93 -4.65
C LYS A 12 -1.83 -0.74 -3.73
N TYR A 13 -1.47 -1.03 -2.48
CA TYR A 13 -0.95 -0.06 -1.52
C TYR A 13 0.58 -0.03 -1.62
N VAL A 14 1.16 1.17 -1.60
CA VAL A 14 2.61 1.39 -1.64
C VAL A 14 3.01 2.38 -0.54
N LYS A 15 4.08 2.06 0.20
CA LYS A 15 4.74 2.95 1.17
C LYS A 15 6.18 3.19 0.75
N ILE A 16 6.60 4.45 0.67
CA ILE A 16 7.98 4.87 0.39
C ILE A 16 8.35 5.95 1.41
N GLY A 17 9.15 5.58 2.41
CA GLY A 17 9.39 6.44 3.57
C GLY A 17 8.07 6.81 4.26
N GLU A 18 7.78 8.11 4.35
CA GLU A 18 6.54 8.64 4.94
C GLU A 18 5.38 8.75 3.94
N GLN A 19 5.63 8.59 2.65
CA GLN A 19 4.60 8.69 1.63
C GLN A 19 3.88 7.35 1.46
N GLU A 20 2.57 7.42 1.31
CA GLU A 20 1.69 6.28 1.10
C GLU A 20 0.79 6.59 -0.10
N PHE A 21 0.47 5.57 -0.88
CA PHE A 21 -0.31 5.69 -2.11
C PHE A 21 -1.26 4.50 -2.27
N LEU A 22 -2.32 4.70 -3.06
CA LEU A 22 -3.19 3.63 -3.52
C LEU A 22 -3.34 3.68 -5.04
N PHE A 23 -3.10 2.55 -5.70
CA PHE A 23 -3.25 2.40 -7.15
C PHE A 23 -4.26 1.31 -7.51
N ASN A 24 -4.92 1.45 -8.66
CA ASN A 24 -5.71 0.40 -9.28
C ASN A 24 -5.01 -0.11 -10.54
N LEU A 25 -4.40 -1.28 -10.44
CA LEU A 25 -3.57 -1.89 -11.48
C LEU A 25 -4.37 -2.44 -12.66
N ALA A 26 -5.69 -2.56 -12.56
CA ALA A 26 -6.52 -2.94 -13.71
C ALA A 26 -6.69 -1.79 -14.70
N THR A 27 -6.59 -0.54 -14.23
CA THR A 27 -6.77 0.67 -15.04
C THR A 27 -5.50 1.52 -15.17
N ASP A 28 -4.56 1.36 -14.25
CA ASP A 28 -3.30 2.09 -14.18
C ASP A 28 -2.18 1.14 -13.72
N ASP A 29 -1.60 0.40 -14.67
CA ASP A 29 -0.51 -0.54 -14.43
C ASP A 29 0.85 0.13 -14.17
N LYS A 30 0.94 1.43 -14.44
CA LYS A 30 2.15 2.24 -14.25
C LYS A 30 2.18 2.97 -12.91
N GLU A 31 1.10 2.94 -12.13
CA GLU A 31 1.02 3.54 -10.79
C GLU A 31 1.22 5.07 -10.85
N GLU A 32 0.59 5.73 -11.82
CA GLU A 32 0.69 7.17 -12.06
C GLU A 32 -0.39 7.98 -11.33
N ILE A 33 -1.53 7.37 -11.00
CA ILE A 33 -2.70 8.03 -10.42
C ILE A 33 -2.93 7.55 -8.99
N ASP A 34 -2.64 8.41 -8.01
CA ASP A 34 -2.96 8.12 -6.61
C ASP A 34 -4.47 8.27 -6.34
N LEU A 35 -5.07 7.16 -5.94
CA LEU A 35 -6.50 7.01 -5.66
C LEU A 35 -6.80 6.94 -4.15
N GLN A 36 -5.82 7.25 -3.28
CA GLN A 36 -5.98 7.14 -1.83
C GLN A 36 -7.18 7.93 -1.29
N VAL A 37 -7.40 9.15 -1.78
CA VAL A 37 -8.48 10.02 -1.29
C VAL A 37 -9.84 9.53 -1.78
N GLU A 38 -9.93 9.14 -3.05
CA GLU A 38 -11.16 8.68 -3.69
C GLU A 38 -11.61 7.32 -3.15
N HIS A 39 -10.67 6.46 -2.78
CA HIS A 39 -10.91 5.10 -2.29
C HIS A 39 -10.33 4.89 -0.88
N ILE A 40 -10.64 5.82 0.04
CA ILE A 40 -10.07 5.88 1.38
C ILE A 40 -10.30 4.61 2.22
N ASP A 41 -11.42 3.91 2.03
CA ASP A 41 -11.73 2.69 2.77
C ASP A 41 -10.85 1.53 2.30
N THR A 42 -10.66 1.38 0.99
CA THR A 42 -9.72 0.42 0.41
C THR A 42 -8.29 0.70 0.86
N PHE A 43 -7.88 1.98 0.85
CA PHE A 43 -6.57 2.38 1.34
C PHE A 43 -6.36 1.97 2.80
N LYS A 44 -7.30 2.31 3.69
CA LYS A 44 -7.22 1.96 5.12
C LYS A 44 -7.15 0.46 5.34
N LEU A 45 -7.93 -0.33 4.58
CA LEU A 45 -7.91 -1.79 4.67
C LEU A 45 -6.53 -2.36 4.33
N LEU A 46 -5.95 -1.98 3.20
CA LEU A 46 -4.65 -2.49 2.77
C LEU A 46 -3.51 -1.99 3.67
N ARG A 47 -3.57 -0.73 4.12
CA ARG A 47 -2.62 -0.16 5.07
C ARG A 47 -2.64 -0.92 6.40
N ALA A 48 -3.82 -1.24 6.93
CA ALA A 48 -3.94 -2.02 8.15
C ALA A 48 -3.36 -3.44 7.98
N GLY A 49 -3.58 -4.06 6.81
CA GLY A 49 -2.96 -5.34 6.45
C GLY A 49 -1.42 -5.25 6.42
N TYR A 50 -0.88 -4.21 5.79
CA TYR A 50 0.56 -3.93 5.79
C TYR A 50 1.10 -3.76 7.22
N GLN A 51 0.50 -2.89 8.03
CA GLN A 51 0.95 -2.60 9.40
C GLN A 51 0.91 -3.83 10.30
N LYS A 52 -0.10 -4.68 10.14
CA LYS A 52 -0.19 -5.94 10.87
C LYS A 52 0.97 -6.86 10.52
N TRP A 53 1.23 -7.06 9.23
CA TRP A 53 2.33 -7.90 8.75
C TRP A 53 3.71 -7.32 9.15
N ASP A 54 3.89 -6.01 9.02
CA ASP A 54 5.15 -5.31 9.37
C ASP A 54 5.47 -5.46 10.86
N ALA A 55 4.45 -5.42 11.73
CA ALA A 55 4.60 -5.66 13.17
C ALA A 55 4.92 -7.11 13.54
N GLU A 56 4.67 -8.07 12.65
CA GLU A 56 5.02 -9.49 12.83
C GLU A 56 6.48 -9.78 12.42
N LEU A 57 7.15 -8.85 11.73
CA LEU A 57 8.55 -9.01 11.36
C LEU A 57 9.46 -8.69 12.56
N GLU A 58 10.25 -9.68 12.98
CA GLU A 58 11.34 -9.41 13.92
C GLU A 58 12.45 -8.61 13.22
N PRO A 59 13.01 -7.56 13.85
CA PRO A 59 14.18 -6.87 13.34
C PRO A 59 15.32 -7.88 13.17
N TYR A 60 15.91 -7.95 11.98
CA TYR A 60 17.14 -8.72 11.78
C TYR A 60 18.25 -8.10 12.64
N LEU A 61 18.76 -8.85 13.63
CA LEU A 61 19.87 -8.48 14.53
C LEU A 61 21.20 -8.29 13.80
#